data_AF-A0AAD3E4F6-F1
#
_entry.id   AF-A0AAD3E4F6-F1
#
_cell.length_a   1.000
_cell.length_b   1.000
_cell.length_c   1.000
_cell.angle_alpha   90.00
_cell.angle_beta   90.00
_cell.angle_gamma   90.00
#
_symmetry.space_group_name_H-M   'P 1'
#
loop_
_entity.id
_entity.type
_entity.pdbx_description
1 polymer ?
#
loop_
_entity_poly.entity_id
_entity_poly.type
_entity_poly.pdbx_seq_one_letter_code
_entity_poly.pdbx_strand_id
1 'polypeptide(L)'
;KVTLSCLACKAPLPSGAKDSLCSHCKPQEAEIYSRTLDTVSELECQYGYLWTACQRCQGSLTQDVLCTSRDCPIFYRRKKVQKDLNEAMAQLERFGADGDASW
;
A
#
# COMPACT_ATOMS: atom_id res chain seq x y z
N LYS A 1 20.41 -12.53 2.81
CA LYS A 1 19.49 -12.85 1.69
C LYS A 1 18.07 -12.58 2.18
N VAL A 2 17.36 -11.60 1.63
CA VAL A 2 15.93 -11.40 1.94
C VAL A 2 15.17 -12.51 1.23
N THR A 3 14.53 -13.39 1.97
CA THR A 3 13.69 -14.46 1.43
C THR A 3 12.27 -13.92 1.28
N LEU A 4 11.73 -13.96 0.06
CA LEU A 4 10.33 -13.60 -0.18
C LEU A 4 9.42 -14.61 0.54
N SER A 5 8.32 -14.12 1.09
CA SER A 5 7.31 -14.94 1.76
C SER A 5 5.98 -14.87 0.99
N CYS A 6 5.20 -15.96 1.07
CA CYS A 6 3.85 -16.02 0.54
C CYS A 6 2.97 -14.96 1.21
N LEU A 7 2.22 -14.19 0.42
CA LEU A 7 1.36 -13.12 0.95
C LEU A 7 0.23 -13.63 1.85
N ALA A 8 -0.28 -14.84 1.63
CA ALA A 8 -1.35 -15.42 2.43
C ALA A 8 -0.85 -16.14 3.69
N CYS A 9 0.01 -17.14 3.53
CA CYS A 9 0.42 -18.03 4.63
C CYS A 9 1.76 -17.68 5.27
N LYS A 10 2.47 -16.65 4.77
CA LYS A 10 3.80 -16.22 5.23
C LYS A 10 4.90 -17.29 5.11
N ALA A 11 4.63 -18.41 4.45
CA ALA A 11 5.63 -19.44 4.18
C ALA A 11 6.77 -18.88 3.30
N PRO A 12 8.03 -19.28 3.53
CA PRO A 12 9.15 -18.85 2.71
C PRO A 12 9.03 -19.40 1.27
N LEU A 13 9.23 -18.54 0.28
CA LEU A 13 9.25 -18.91 -1.13
C LEU A 13 10.68 -19.26 -1.57
N PRO A 14 10.85 -20.18 -2.54
CA PRO A 14 12.16 -20.53 -3.06
C PRO A 14 12.85 -19.32 -3.69
N SER A 15 14.18 -19.29 -3.61
CA SER A 15 15.00 -18.17 -4.12
C SER A 15 14.82 -18.04 -5.63
N GLY A 16 14.28 -16.90 -6.09
CA GLY A 16 14.04 -16.63 -7.52
C GLY A 16 12.63 -16.95 -8.03
N ALA A 17 11.69 -17.32 -7.15
CA ALA A 17 10.28 -17.40 -7.53
C ALA A 17 9.75 -16.01 -7.94
N LYS A 18 9.15 -15.92 -9.13
CA LYS A 18 8.44 -14.73 -9.61
C LYS A 18 7.02 -14.62 -9.02
N ASP A 19 6.48 -15.74 -8.52
CA ASP A 19 5.12 -15.81 -7.99
C ASP A 19 5.05 -15.19 -6.58
N SER A 20 3.96 -14.47 -6.32
CA SER A 20 3.66 -13.85 -5.01
C SER A 20 3.14 -14.84 -3.97
N LEU A 21 2.66 -16.02 -4.43
CA LEU A 21 2.01 -17.06 -3.62
C LEU A 21 2.75 -18.40 -3.72
N CYS A 22 2.59 -19.23 -2.69
CA CYS A 22 3.06 -20.62 -2.72
C CYS A 22 2.06 -21.53 -3.46
N SER A 23 2.49 -22.73 -3.87
CA SER A 23 1.65 -23.69 -4.61
C SER A 23 0.33 -24.05 -3.91
N HIS A 24 0.29 -23.98 -2.57
CA HIS A 24 -0.92 -24.25 -1.79
C HIS A 24 -1.92 -23.07 -1.83
N CYS A 25 -1.43 -21.83 -1.90
CA CYS A 25 -2.28 -20.63 -1.90
C CYS A 25 -2.65 -20.17 -3.31
N LYS A 26 -1.96 -20.67 -4.34
CA LYS A 26 -2.22 -20.35 -5.76
C LYS A 26 -3.66 -20.59 -6.22
N PRO A 27 -4.38 -21.65 -5.77
CA PRO A 27 -5.80 -21.82 -6.13
C PRO A 27 -6.71 -20.69 -5.61
N GLN A 28 -6.30 -19.96 -4.56
CA GLN A 28 -7.05 -18.85 -3.96
C GLN A 28 -6.51 -17.48 -4.40
N GLU A 29 -5.71 -17.44 -5.46
CA GLU A 29 -5.02 -16.22 -5.90
C GLU A 29 -5.96 -15.05 -6.15
N ALA A 30 -7.08 -15.28 -6.85
CA ALA A 30 -8.07 -14.24 -7.14
C ALA A 30 -8.67 -13.62 -5.85
N GLU A 31 -8.96 -14.44 -4.84
CA GLU A 31 -9.50 -13.98 -3.56
C GLU A 31 -8.46 -13.15 -2.80
N ILE A 32 -7.21 -13.61 -2.77
CA ILE A 32 -6.11 -12.92 -2.09
C ILE A 32 -5.82 -11.59 -2.79
N TYR A 33 -5.77 -11.57 -4.12
CA TYR A 33 -5.57 -10.37 -4.92
C TYR A 33 -6.69 -9.35 -4.68
N SER A 34 -7.96 -9.76 -4.74
CA SER A 34 -9.10 -8.89 -4.44
C SER A 34 -8.99 -8.26 -3.05
N ARG A 35 -8.62 -9.05 -2.04
CA ARG A 35 -8.45 -8.54 -0.67
C ARG A 35 -7.31 -7.52 -0.56
N THR A 36 -6.20 -7.76 -1.26
CA THR A 36 -5.08 -6.82 -1.32
C THR A 36 -5.49 -5.53 -2.04
N LEU A 37 -6.23 -5.63 -3.15
CA LEU A 37 -6.79 -4.47 -3.86
C LEU A 37 -7.72 -3.64 -2.97
N ASP A 38 -8.64 -4.28 -2.26
CA ASP A 38 -9.58 -3.60 -1.35
C ASP A 38 -8.81 -2.83 -0.27
N THR A 39 -7.75 -3.43 0.27
CA THR A 39 -6.88 -2.80 1.27
C THR A 39 -6.17 -1.57 0.71
N VAL A 40 -5.63 -1.66 -0.51
CA VAL A 40 -5.01 -0.52 -1.19
C VAL A 40 -6.02 0.59 -1.40
N SER A 41 -7.21 0.27 -1.92
CA SER A 41 -8.28 1.24 -2.17
C SER A 41 -8.71 1.99 -0.90
N GLU A 42 -8.85 1.27 0.22
CA GLU A 42 -9.17 1.89 1.51
C GLU A 42 -8.06 2.87 1.95
N LEU A 43 -6.80 2.45 1.85
CA LEU A 43 -5.64 3.26 2.24
C LEU A 43 -5.48 4.50 1.35
N GLU A 44 -5.75 4.40 0.05
CA GLU A 44 -5.75 5.53 -0.88
C GLU A 44 -6.80 6.58 -0.50
N CYS A 45 -8.02 6.15 -0.20
CA CYS A 45 -9.09 7.03 0.24
C CYS A 45 -8.72 7.74 1.55
N GLN A 46 -8.18 7.00 2.52
CA GLN A 46 -7.71 7.58 3.79
C GLN A 46 -6.54 8.56 3.59
N TYR A 47 -5.59 8.23 2.71
CA TYR A 47 -4.48 9.10 2.36
C TYR A 47 -4.98 10.40 1.74
N GLY A 48 -5.88 10.32 0.75
CA GLY A 48 -6.48 11.49 0.09
C GLY A 48 -7.24 12.39 1.06
N TYR A 49 -8.04 11.81 1.95
CA TYR A 49 -8.76 12.57 2.98
C TYR A 49 -7.82 13.31 3.93
N LEU A 50 -6.80 12.61 4.47
CA LEU A 50 -5.88 13.22 5.45
C LEU A 50 -4.97 14.27 4.79
N TRP A 51 -4.52 14.03 3.56
CA TRP A 51 -3.71 14.96 2.80
C TRP A 51 -4.46 16.26 2.51
N THR A 52 -5.69 16.15 1.99
CA THR A 52 -6.52 17.33 1.70
C THR A 52 -6.95 18.08 2.97
N ALA A 53 -7.19 17.38 4.09
CA ALA A 53 -7.45 18.01 5.38
C ALA A 53 -6.25 18.86 5.85
N CYS A 54 -5.03 18.37 5.67
CA CYS A 54 -3.81 19.11 5.96
C CYS A 54 -3.64 20.36 5.08
N GLN A 55 -3.89 20.26 3.77
CA GLN A 55 -3.82 21.41 2.86
C GLN A 55 -4.86 22.48 3.22
N ARG A 56 -6.09 22.08 3.58
CA ARG A 56 -7.12 23.01 4.07
C ARG A 56 -6.71 23.72 5.36
N CYS A 57 -6.10 22.99 6.30
CA CYS A 57 -5.61 23.56 7.55
C CYS A 57 -4.46 24.56 7.32
N GLN A 58 -3.58 24.29 6.34
CA GLN A 58 -2.50 25.21 5.97
C GLN A 58 -3.00 26.43 5.18
N GLY A 59 -4.06 26.27 4.37
CA GLY A 59 -4.59 27.31 3.50
C GLY A 59 -3.86 27.46 2.16
N SER A 60 -2.95 26.54 1.83
CA SER A 60 -2.22 26.52 0.55
C SER A 60 -2.39 25.17 -0.14
N LEU A 61 -2.69 25.19 -1.44
CA LEU A 61 -2.81 23.99 -2.27
C LEU A 61 -1.53 23.69 -3.06
N THR A 62 -0.70 24.70 -3.26
CA THR A 62 0.50 24.64 -4.12
C THR A 62 1.79 24.49 -3.35
N GLN A 63 1.80 24.85 -2.07
CA GLN A 63 2.96 24.70 -1.20
C GLN A 63 2.90 23.41 -0.39
N ASP A 64 4.08 22.95 0.05
CA ASP A 64 4.19 21.73 0.85
C ASP A 64 3.64 21.90 2.27
N VAL A 65 3.01 20.85 2.79
CA VAL A 65 2.47 20.81 4.17
C VAL A 65 3.58 20.46 5.18
N LEU A 66 4.22 21.48 5.76
CA LEU A 66 5.32 21.34 6.74
C LEU A 66 4.89 21.30 8.23
N CYS A 67 3.61 21.06 8.53
CA CYS A 67 3.10 21.04 9.92
C CYS A 67 3.79 19.98 10.80
N THR A 68 4.19 20.34 12.02
CA THR A 68 4.85 19.46 13.02
C THR A 68 4.14 19.43 14.39
N SER A 69 2.90 19.92 14.46
CA SER A 69 2.13 19.95 15.72
C SER A 69 1.86 18.54 16.25
N ARG A 70 2.34 18.26 17.47
CA ARG A 70 2.18 16.95 18.13
C ARG A 70 0.79 16.73 18.70
N ASP A 71 0.07 17.81 18.97
CA ASP A 71 -1.31 17.78 19.48
C ASP A 71 -2.34 17.60 18.35
N CYS A 72 -1.90 17.69 17.09
CA CYS A 72 -2.77 17.42 15.94
C CYS A 72 -2.98 15.91 15.76
N PRO A 73 -4.22 15.39 15.84
CA PRO A 73 -4.48 13.96 15.68
C PRO A 73 -4.17 13.45 14.25
N ILE A 74 -4.03 14.35 13.27
CA ILE A 74 -3.69 14.01 11.87
C ILE A 74 -2.18 13.83 11.69
N PHE A 75 -1.34 14.45 12.53
CA PHE A 75 0.11 14.53 12.29
C PHE A 75 0.77 13.15 12.16
N TYR A 76 0.47 12.22 13.08
CA TYR A 76 0.97 10.85 13.01
C TYR A 76 0.19 9.99 12.01
N ARG A 77 -1.13 10.21 11.90
CA ARG A 77 -2.00 9.43 11.00
C ARG A 77 -1.59 9.60 9.53
N ARG A 78 -1.29 10.82 9.07
CA ARG A 78 -0.86 11.08 7.69
C ARG A 78 0.44 10.34 7.34
N LYS A 79 1.38 10.22 8.29
CA LYS A 79 2.65 9.51 8.08
C LYS A 79 2.46 8.01 8.11
N LYS A 80 1.61 7.51 9.01
CA LYS A 80 1.24 6.10 9.08
C LYS A 80 0.54 5.65 7.80
N VAL A 81 -0.51 6.34 7.36
CA VAL A 81 -1.27 5.94 6.15
C VAL A 81 -0.39 6.00 4.89
N GLN A 82 0.52 6.97 4.79
CA GLN A 82 1.49 7.03 3.69
C GLN A 82 2.39 5.79 3.66
N LYS A 83 2.90 5.37 4.82
CA LYS A 83 3.73 4.17 4.94
C LYS A 83 2.94 2.90 4.65
N ASP A 84 1.75 2.77 5.26
CA ASP A 84 0.89 1.61 5.10
C ASP A 84 0.44 1.45 3.63
N LEU A 85 0.11 2.56 2.95
CA LEU A 85 -0.24 2.57 1.53
C LEU A 85 0.93 2.07 0.67
N ASN A 86 2.14 2.61 0.87
CA ASN A 86 3.32 2.18 0.14
C ASN A 86 3.62 0.68 0.33
N GLU A 87 3.45 0.17 1.55
CA GLU A 87 3.63 -1.26 1.83
C GLU A 87 2.56 -2.13 1.16
N ALA A 88 1.30 -1.70 1.17
CA ALA A 88 0.19 -2.39 0.51
C ALA A 88 0.33 -2.38 -1.03
N MET A 89 0.73 -1.25 -1.62
CA MET A 89 1.02 -1.14 -3.05
C MET A 89 2.17 -2.07 -3.46
N ALA A 90 3.26 -2.10 -2.68
CA ALA A 90 4.37 -3.02 -2.94
C ALA A 90 3.96 -4.51 -2.83
N GLN A 91 2.92 -4.84 -2.06
CA GLN A 91 2.36 -6.19 -2.05
C GLN A 91 1.50 -6.47 -3.29
N LEU A 92 0.71 -5.49 -3.72
CA LEU A 92 -0.13 -5.59 -4.91
C LEU A 92 0.71 -5.77 -6.19
N GLU A 93 1.80 -4.99 -6.34
CA GLU A 93 2.74 -5.07 -7.47
C GLU A 93 3.36 -6.46 -7.64
N ARG A 94 3.37 -7.30 -6.59
CA ARG A 94 3.90 -8.67 -6.67
C ARG A 94 3.01 -9.62 -7.45
N PHE A 95 1.72 -9.35 -7.61
CA PHE A 95 0.81 -10.22 -8.38
C PHE A 95 0.99 -10.09 -9.89
N GLY A 96 1.65 -9.02 -10.33
CA GLY A 96 1.84 -8.70 -11.74
C GLY A 96 1.62 -7.20 -11.91
N ALA A 97 2.47 -6.56 -12.70
CA ALA A 97 2.17 -5.23 -13.22
C ALA A 97 1.03 -5.40 -14.24
N ASP A 98 -0.21 -5.38 -13.76
CA ASP A 98 -1.39 -5.29 -14.62
C ASP A 98 -1.40 -3.89 -15.24
N GLY A 99 -0.59 -3.70 -16.27
CA GLY A 99 -0.46 -2.41 -16.93
C GLY A 99 0.87 -2.27 -17.64
N ASP A 100 1.04 -3.03 -18.71
CA ASP A 100 1.56 -2.43 -19.93
C ASP A 100 0.75 -1.15 -20.23
N ALA A 101 1.16 -0.03 -19.64
CA ALA A 101 0.69 1.29 -19.99
C ALA A 101 1.46 1.79 -21.22
N SER A 102 1.61 0.93 -22.25
CA SER A 102 2.04 1.35 -23.58
C SER A 102 0.84 1.79 -24.40
N TRP A 103 0.39 3.00 -24.10
CA TRP A 103 -0.28 3.85 -25.07
C TRP A 103 0.23 5.28 -24.92
#